data_AF-A0A7V5YIG1-F1
#
_entry.id   AF-A0A7V5YIG1-F1
#
_cell.length_a   1.000
_cell.length_b   1.000
_cell.length_c   1.000
_cell.angle_alpha   90.00
_cell.angle_beta   90.00
_cell.angle_gamma   90.00
#
_symmetry.space_group_name_H-M   'P 1'
#
loop_
_entity.id
_entity.type
_entity.pdbx_description
1 polymer ?
#
loop_
_entity_poly.entity_id
_entity_poly.type
_entity_poly.pdbx_seq_one_letter_code
_entity_poly.pdbx_strand_id
1 'polypeptide(L)'
;MAARKDEISAILKEQIKGFQYDLDMNEVGVVVEVGDGIARVFGLQGALASEIVEFPNDINGLVLNLEEESVGVALFGESELVQEGDEVRRSGRVLETIAG
;
A
#
# COMPACT_ATOMS: atom_id res chain seq x y z
N MET A 1 -30.67 -20.75 24.99
CA MET A 1 -29.29 -20.69 24.45
C MET A 1 -29.26 -20.57 22.92
N ALA A 2 -30.30 -19.98 22.29
CA ALA A 2 -30.40 -19.84 20.82
C ALA A 2 -30.19 -18.38 20.36
N ALA A 3 -30.75 -17.39 21.08
CA ALA A 3 -30.69 -15.97 20.72
C ALA A 3 -29.26 -15.40 20.53
N ARG A 4 -28.28 -15.89 21.30
CA ARG A 4 -26.89 -15.39 21.25
C ARG A 4 -26.16 -15.78 19.95
N LYS A 5 -26.59 -16.86 19.28
CA LYS A 5 -25.96 -17.35 18.05
C LYS A 5 -26.46 -16.56 16.82
N ASP A 6 -27.72 -16.14 16.87
CA ASP A 6 -28.38 -15.38 15.82
C ASP A 6 -27.90 -13.92 15.82
N GLU A 7 -27.67 -13.32 16.99
CA GLU A 7 -27.06 -11.99 17.12
C GLU A 7 -25.63 -11.95 16.55
N ILE A 8 -24.79 -12.93 16.90
CA ILE A 8 -23.41 -12.99 16.37
C ILE A 8 -23.42 -13.17 14.85
N SER A 9 -24.32 -14.02 14.33
CA SER A 9 -24.46 -14.22 12.89
C SER A 9 -25.01 -12.99 12.17
N ALA A 10 -25.88 -12.20 12.82
CA ALA A 10 -26.39 -10.95 12.28
C ALA A 10 -25.28 -9.89 12.20
N ILE A 11 -24.47 -9.74 13.26
CA ILE A 11 -23.33 -8.82 13.30
C ILE A 11 -22.31 -9.16 12.21
N LEU A 12 -21.93 -10.43 12.07
CA LEU A 12 -21.00 -10.87 11.01
C LEU A 12 -21.56 -10.61 9.60
N LYS A 13 -22.85 -10.85 9.37
CA LYS A 13 -23.49 -10.56 8.08
C LYS A 13 -23.56 -9.06 7.77
N GLU A 14 -23.73 -8.23 8.79
CA GLU A 14 -23.79 -6.78 8.66
C GLU A 14 -22.40 -6.20 8.36
N GLN A 15 -21.36 -6.74 8.99
CA GLN A 15 -19.96 -6.43 8.65
C GLN A 15 -19.60 -6.86 7.21
N ILE A 16 -20.06 -8.02 6.75
CA ILE A 16 -19.84 -8.48 5.37
C ILE A 16 -20.61 -7.62 4.35
N LYS A 17 -21.82 -7.14 4.67
CA LYS A 17 -22.60 -6.26 3.77
C LYS A 17 -21.96 -4.89 3.55
N GLY A 18 -21.18 -4.40 4.50
CA GLY A 18 -20.40 -3.17 4.38
C GLY A 18 -19.06 -3.35 3.64
N PHE A 19 -18.67 -4.59 3.33
CA PHE A 19 -17.40 -4.90 2.68
C PHE A 19 -17.50 -4.63 1.18
N GLN A 20 -17.16 -3.40 0.76
CA GLN A 20 -17.04 -3.04 -0.64
C GLN A 20 -15.74 -3.61 -1.21
N TYR A 21 -15.87 -4.68 -2.00
CA TYR A 21 -14.77 -5.41 -2.64
C TYR A 21 -14.34 -4.73 -3.97
N ASP A 22 -14.14 -3.41 -3.98
CA ASP A 22 -14.03 -2.66 -5.24
C ASP A 22 -12.82 -1.71 -5.34
N LEU A 23 -11.86 -1.73 -4.40
CA LEU A 23 -10.93 -0.61 -4.25
C LEU A 23 -9.44 -0.92 -4.01
N ASP A 24 -8.94 -2.15 -4.18
CA ASP A 24 -7.50 -2.40 -3.89
C ASP A 24 -6.55 -2.23 -5.08
N MET A 25 -7.02 -2.30 -6.33
CA MET A 25 -6.09 -2.26 -7.49
C MET A 25 -5.40 -0.90 -7.70
N ASN A 26 -6.01 0.21 -7.28
CA ASN A 26 -5.39 1.53 -7.40
C ASN A 26 -4.38 1.82 -6.28
N GLU A 27 -4.42 1.03 -5.21
CA GLU A 27 -3.66 1.26 -3.98
C GLU A 27 -2.50 0.28 -3.81
N VAL A 28 -2.50 -0.80 -4.60
CA VAL A 28 -1.48 -1.84 -4.58
C VAL A 28 -0.62 -1.75 -5.85
N GLY A 29 0.67 -2.03 -5.69
CA GLY A 29 1.61 -2.26 -6.77
C GLY A 29 2.53 -3.42 -6.47
N VAL A 30 3.38 -3.75 -7.45
CA VAL A 30 4.36 -4.84 -7.37
C VAL A 30 5.72 -4.32 -7.76
N VAL A 31 6.75 -4.64 -6.97
CA VAL A 31 8.14 -4.29 -7.28
C VAL A 31 8.58 -5.05 -8.53
N VAL A 32 9.02 -4.32 -9.56
CA VAL A 32 9.60 -4.86 -10.79
C VAL A 32 11.12 -4.89 -10.71
N GLU A 33 11.71 -3.90 -10.05
CA GLU A 33 13.16 -3.76 -9.94
C GLU A 33 13.49 -3.00 -8.65
N VAL A 34 14.59 -3.37 -8.00
CA VAL A 34 15.11 -2.65 -6.83
C VAL A 34 16.64 -2.62 -6.88
N GLY A 35 17.22 -1.45 -6.62
CA GLY A 35 18.67 -1.25 -6.62
C GLY A 35 19.05 0.17 -6.16
N ASP A 36 20.19 0.29 -5.48
CA ASP A 36 20.74 1.56 -5.00
C ASP A 36 19.74 2.42 -4.19
N GLY A 37 18.85 1.77 -3.43
CA GLY A 37 17.81 2.45 -2.65
C GLY A 37 16.62 2.97 -3.47
N ILE A 38 16.49 2.59 -4.74
CA ILE A 38 15.36 2.94 -5.60
C ILE A 38 14.63 1.65 -5.99
N ALA A 39 13.31 1.64 -5.83
CA ALA A 39 12.43 0.61 -6.32
C ALA A 39 11.56 1.14 -7.48
N ARG A 40 11.42 0.35 -8.53
CA ARG A 40 10.44 0.57 -9.60
C ARG A 40 9.24 -0.32 -9.33
N VAL A 41 8.07 0.29 -9.22
CA VAL A 41 6.83 -0.39 -8.85
C VAL A 41 5.83 -0.28 -9.99
N PHE A 42 5.28 -1.41 -10.44
CA PHE A 42 4.17 -1.45 -11.39
C PHE A 42 2.84 -1.35 -10.63
N GLY A 43 1.88 -0.58 -11.13
CA GLY A 43 0.60 -0.33 -10.45
C GLY A 43 0.62 0.99 -9.68
N LEU A 44 0.06 1.00 -8.46
CA LEU A 44 -0.08 2.22 -7.64
C LEU A 44 -0.78 3.37 -8.40
N GLN A 45 -1.80 3.08 -9.22
CA GLN A 45 -2.42 4.06 -10.12
C GLN A 45 -2.97 5.31 -9.40
N GLY A 46 -3.32 5.19 -8.12
CA GLY A 46 -3.79 6.32 -7.32
C GLY A 46 -2.68 7.17 -6.70
N ALA A 47 -1.40 6.75 -6.77
CA ALA A 47 -0.31 7.38 -6.04
C ALA A 47 -0.09 8.84 -6.44
N LEU A 48 0.16 9.66 -5.42
CA LEU A 48 0.48 11.07 -5.58
C LEU A 48 1.99 11.26 -5.55
N ALA A 49 2.48 12.29 -6.25
CA ALA A 49 3.87 12.69 -6.15
C ALA A 49 4.21 13.06 -4.70
N SER A 50 5.39 12.65 -4.23
CA SER A 50 5.82 12.82 -2.83
C SER A 50 4.92 12.12 -1.79
N GLU A 51 4.13 11.13 -2.19
CA GLU A 51 3.41 10.25 -1.27
C GLU A 51 4.36 9.23 -0.64
N ILE A 52 4.06 8.84 0.60
CA ILE A 52 4.68 7.70 1.27
C ILE A 52 3.97 6.42 0.86
N VAL A 53 4.75 5.39 0.52
CA VAL A 53 4.27 4.05 0.25
C VAL A 53 4.97 3.05 1.16
N GLU A 54 4.31 1.94 1.43
CA GLU A 54 4.73 0.92 2.37
C GLU A 54 5.13 -0.34 1.59
N PHE A 55 6.30 -0.87 1.94
CA PHE A 55 6.85 -2.12 1.45
C PHE A 55 6.78 -3.16 2.57
N PRO A 56 7.02 -4.45 2.27
CA PRO A 56 7.23 -5.46 3.29
C PRO A 56 8.40 -5.09 4.23
N ASN A 57 8.47 -5.75 5.38
CA ASN A 57 9.53 -5.55 6.39
C ASN A 57 9.56 -4.14 7.01
N ASP A 58 8.40 -3.49 7.12
CA ASP A 58 8.23 -2.15 7.70
C ASP A 58 9.06 -1.05 7.01
N ILE A 59 9.39 -1.25 5.72
CA ILE A 59 10.10 -0.27 4.91
C ILE A 59 9.10 0.70 4.31
N ASN A 60 9.39 1.99 4.46
CA ASN A 60 8.66 3.03 3.77
C ASN A 60 9.44 3.50 2.55
N GLY A 61 8.75 4.08 1.58
CA GLY A 61 9.39 4.77 0.47
C GLY A 61 8.63 6.02 0.07
N LEU A 62 9.32 6.89 -0.67
CA LEU A 62 8.79 8.14 -1.20
C LEU A 62 8.62 8.02 -2.71
N VAL A 63 7.41 8.31 -3.18
CA VAL A 63 7.13 8.42 -4.62
C VAL A 63 7.88 9.61 -5.19
N LEU A 64 8.85 9.33 -6.07
CA LEU A 64 9.66 10.33 -6.77
C LEU A 64 9.00 10.75 -8.09
N ASN A 65 8.70 9.75 -8.93
CA ASN A 65 8.22 9.94 -10.30
C ASN A 65 7.00 9.04 -10.55
N LEU A 66 6.06 9.56 -11.35
CA LEU A 66 4.91 8.83 -11.86
C LEU A 66 5.06 8.71 -13.38
N GLU A 67 5.29 7.50 -13.87
CA GLU A 67 5.29 7.18 -15.30
C GLU A 67 3.95 6.50 -15.65
N GLU A 68 3.68 6.32 -16.95
CA GLU A 68 2.40 5.76 -17.42
C GLU A 68 2.18 4.30 -16.96
N GLU A 69 3.27 3.54 -16.84
CA GLU A 69 3.23 2.12 -16.48
C GLU A 69 3.98 1.80 -15.18
N SER A 70 4.77 2.73 -14.62
CA SER A 70 5.57 2.47 -13.43
C SER A 70 5.71 3.69 -12.52
N VAL A 71 6.00 3.44 -11.25
CA VAL A 71 6.25 4.45 -10.23
C VAL A 71 7.65 4.26 -9.68
N GLY A 72 8.45 5.32 -9.69
CA GLY A 72 9.77 5.34 -9.09
C GLY A 72 9.68 5.72 -7.62
N VAL A 73 10.17 4.86 -6.73
CA VAL A 73 10.07 5.03 -5.28
C VAL A 73 11.47 5.00 -4.65
N ALA A 74 11.82 6.02 -3.87
CA ALA A 74 13.03 6.00 -3.04
C ALA A 74 12.74 5.30 -1.71
N LEU A 75 13.56 4.32 -1.33
CA LEU A 75 13.39 3.57 -0.09
C LEU A 75 13.98 4.31 1.11
N PHE A 76 13.25 4.27 2.22
CA PHE A 76 13.71 4.68 3.54
C PHE A 76 14.12 3.45 4.33
N GLY A 77 15.27 2.87 3.98
CA GLY A 77 15.77 1.66 4.60
C GLY A 77 16.81 0.94 3.74
N GLU A 78 17.14 -0.28 4.13
CA GLU A 78 18.04 -1.17 3.41
C GLU A 78 17.31 -1.80 2.22
N SER A 79 17.83 -1.61 1.01
CA SER A 79 17.22 -2.17 -0.21
C SER A 79 17.29 -3.70 -0.25
N GLU A 80 18.19 -4.35 0.50
CA GLU A 80 18.30 -5.81 0.59
C GLU A 80 17.06 -6.49 1.17
N LEU A 81 16.22 -5.74 1.87
CA LEU A 81 15.00 -6.21 2.50
C LEU A 81 13.78 -6.09 1.57
N VAL A 82 13.92 -5.52 0.38
CA VAL A 82 12.89 -5.43 -0.64
C VAL A 82 13.32 -6.28 -1.84
N GLN A 83 12.39 -7.02 -2.42
CA GLN A 83 12.65 -7.93 -3.54
C GLN A 83 11.68 -7.71 -4.69
N GLU A 84 12.09 -8.12 -5.89
CA GLU A 84 11.18 -8.18 -7.05
C GLU A 84 9.98 -9.10 -6.73
N GLY A 85 8.79 -8.65 -7.10
CA GLY A 85 7.54 -9.33 -6.79
C GLY A 85 6.90 -8.91 -5.46
N ASP A 86 7.59 -8.13 -4.62
CA ASP A 86 7.01 -7.63 -3.37
C ASP A 86 5.82 -6.72 -3.63
N GLU A 87 4.80 -6.85 -2.78
CA GLU A 87 3.61 -6.02 -2.80
C GLU A 87 3.90 -4.67 -2.13
N VAL A 88 3.55 -3.58 -2.80
CA VAL A 88 3.71 -2.21 -2.31
C VAL A 88 2.34 -1.60 -2.14
N ARG A 89 2.11 -0.91 -1.02
CA ARG A 89 0.82 -0.29 -0.71
C ARG A 89 0.95 1.20 -0.53
N ARG A 90 -0.07 1.92 -0.97
CA ARG A 90 -0.21 3.35 -0.69
C ARG A 90 -0.53 3.58 0.78
N SER A 91 0.13 4.56 1.40
CA SER A 91 -0.29 5.07 2.70
C SER A 91 -1.37 6.15 2.58
N GLY A 92 -1.52 6.77 1.40
CA GLY A 92 -2.39 7.94 1.19
C GLY A 92 -1.86 9.22 1.83
N ARG A 93 -0.65 9.19 2.42
CA ARG A 93 -0.04 10.32 3.13
C ARG A 93 1.04 10.96 2.27
N VAL A 94 0.83 12.22 1.89
CA VAL A 94 1.90 13.03 1.31
C VAL A 94 2.93 13.32 2.40
N LEU A 95 4.22 13.24 2.05
CA LEU A 95 5.32 13.47 2.98
C LEU A 95 5.12 14.79 3.73
N GLU A 96 4.96 14.67 5.04
CA GLU A 96 4.80 15.78 5.97
C GLU A 96 5.86 15.65 7.07
N THR A 97 6.34 16.79 7.56
CA THR A 97 7.26 16.85 8.70
C THR A 97 6.81 17.93 9.66
N ILE A 98 7.17 17.78 10.93
CA ILE A 98 6.91 18.81 11.94
C ILE A 98 7.94 19.93 11.73
N ALA A 99 7.49 21.08 11.25
CA ALA A 99 8.30 22.30 11.23
C ALA A 99 8.09 23.08 12.53
N GLY A 100 9.20 23.44 13.20
CA GLY A 100 9.24 24.27 14.41
C GLY A 100 10.00 25.56 14.18
#